data_AF-A0AAD7K2J8-F1
#
_entry.id   AF-A0AAD7K2J8-F1
#
_cell.length_a   1.000
_cell.length_b   1.000
_cell.length_c   1.000
_cell.angle_alpha   90.00
_cell.angle_beta   90.00
_cell.angle_gamma   90.00
#
_symmetry.space_group_name_H-M   'P 1'
#
loop_
_entity.id
_entity.type
_entity.pdbx_description
1 polymer ?
#
loop_
_entity_poly.entity_id
_entity_poly.type
_entity_poly.pdbx_seq_one_letter_code
_entity_poly.pdbx_strand_id
1 'polypeptide(L)'
;MPGPRKPADDVPFWATKDDDEGPDGPIAGPSHSTTSTPSVGFDFDELEATSAEDSVAQQKVTFDKAVGPKVDELKERWPVNDCGMHIYTENKGFQWELTPIRFNIWAAHWVRGTATIDKAPASAQFDMKY
;
A
#
# COMPACT_ATOMS: atom_id res chain seq x y z
N MET A 1 -51.51 1.49 16.46
CA MET A 1 -50.20 0.83 16.29
C MET A 1 -49.22 1.88 15.78
N PRO A 2 -48.39 2.52 16.63
CA PRO A 2 -47.35 3.44 16.18
C PRO A 2 -46.21 2.67 15.48
N GLY A 3 -45.78 3.16 14.32
CA GLY A 3 -44.78 2.50 13.46
C GLY A 3 -43.34 2.60 13.98
N PRO A 4 -42.41 1.77 13.44
CA PRO A 4 -41.02 1.78 13.87
C PRO A 4 -40.32 3.09 13.47
N ARG A 5 -39.75 3.75 14.47
CA ARG A 5 -38.92 4.94 14.35
C ARG A 5 -37.59 4.57 13.70
N LYS A 6 -37.12 5.39 12.74
CA LYS A 6 -35.73 5.39 12.28
C LYS A 6 -34.81 5.69 13.49
N PRO A 7 -33.69 4.97 13.69
CA PRO A 7 -32.49 5.57 14.27
C PRO A 7 -31.74 6.31 13.14
N ALA A 8 -31.66 7.64 13.19
CA ALA A 8 -30.79 8.47 14.01
C ALA A 8 -29.36 8.52 13.43
N ASP A 9 -28.99 9.73 13.05
CA ASP A 9 -27.87 10.17 12.23
C ASP A 9 -26.51 9.59 12.65
N ASP A 10 -25.80 9.07 11.65
CA ASP A 10 -24.39 8.71 11.72
C ASP A 10 -23.58 10.01 11.75
N VAL A 11 -23.32 10.52 12.96
CA VAL A 11 -22.45 11.68 13.15
C VAL A 11 -21.01 11.18 13.04
N PRO A 12 -20.21 11.63 12.06
CA PRO A 12 -18.82 11.23 11.95
C PRO A 12 -18.03 11.63 13.20
N PHE A 13 -17.13 10.76 13.65
CA PHE A 13 -16.38 10.90 14.90
C PHE A 13 -15.49 12.16 14.99
N TRP A 14 -15.34 12.92 13.90
CA TRP A 14 -14.52 14.12 13.82
C TRP A 14 -15.33 15.43 13.88
N ALA A 15 -16.65 15.37 14.10
CA ALA A 15 -17.47 16.57 14.30
C ALA A 15 -17.25 17.17 15.71
N THR A 16 -16.12 17.84 15.90
CA THR A 16 -15.91 18.75 17.03
C THR A 16 -16.89 19.91 16.89
N LYS A 17 -17.92 19.96 17.74
CA LYS A 17 -18.68 21.19 17.99
C LYS A 17 -17.83 22.08 18.88
N ASP A 18 -17.04 22.95 18.26
CA ASP A 18 -16.78 24.27 18.82
C ASP A 18 -18.08 25.07 18.70
N ASP A 19 -18.65 25.49 19.82
CA ASP A 19 -19.34 26.78 19.99
C ASP A 19 -19.95 26.92 21.40
N ASP A 20 -19.79 28.12 21.94
CA ASP A 20 -20.67 28.85 22.87
C ASP A 20 -20.38 28.86 24.39
N GLU A 21 -19.59 29.87 24.77
CA GLU A 21 -19.83 30.87 25.83
C GLU A 21 -21.00 30.68 26.82
N GLY A 22 -20.71 30.74 28.13
CA GLY A 22 -21.62 31.32 29.13
C GLY A 22 -21.54 30.74 30.56
N PRO A 23 -21.71 31.55 31.63
CA PRO A 23 -20.89 31.47 32.85
C PRO A 23 -21.59 30.90 34.11
N ASP A 24 -20.80 30.81 35.19
CA ASP A 24 -21.15 30.67 36.62
C ASP A 24 -21.33 29.26 37.24
N GLY A 25 -20.32 28.85 38.00
CA GLY A 25 -20.43 27.82 39.05
C GLY A 25 -19.06 27.38 39.59
N PRO A 26 -18.77 27.49 40.90
CA PRO A 26 -17.42 27.26 41.43
C PRO A 26 -17.20 25.77 41.64
N ILE A 27 -16.47 25.14 40.72
CA ILE A 27 -16.00 23.76 40.91
C ILE A 27 -14.53 23.86 41.29
N ALA A 28 -14.25 23.42 42.51
CA ALA A 28 -12.93 23.35 43.12
C ALA A 28 -11.86 22.98 42.08
N GLY A 29 -10.92 23.90 41.86
CA GLY A 29 -9.89 23.74 40.86
C GLY A 29 -9.08 22.46 41.12
N PRO A 30 -8.83 21.63 40.09
CA PRO A 30 -7.58 20.93 40.07
C PRO A 30 -6.52 22.02 39.88
N SER A 31 -5.68 22.22 40.89
CA SER A 31 -4.39 22.91 40.72
C SER A 31 -3.75 22.39 39.44
N HIS A 32 -3.74 23.22 38.41
CA HIS A 32 -2.83 23.04 37.29
C HIS A 32 -1.45 23.36 37.86
N SER A 33 -0.86 22.38 38.54
CA SER A 33 0.59 22.32 38.63
C SER A 33 1.08 22.45 37.21
N THR A 34 1.67 23.61 36.89
CA THR A 34 2.59 23.77 35.77
C THR A 34 3.75 22.83 36.04
N THR A 35 3.53 21.54 35.78
CA THR A 35 4.60 20.59 35.59
C THR A 35 5.26 21.04 34.31
N SER A 36 6.41 21.70 34.45
CA SER A 36 7.38 21.86 33.37
C SER A 36 7.51 20.53 32.65
N THR A 37 6.88 20.41 31.49
CA THR A 37 7.25 19.41 30.51
C THR A 37 8.72 19.67 30.22
N PRO A 38 9.64 18.71 30.44
CA PRO A 38 10.96 18.84 29.85
C PRO A 38 10.71 19.00 28.35
N SER A 39 11.16 20.12 27.79
CA SER A 39 11.30 20.30 26.36
C SER A 39 12.25 19.23 25.86
N VAL A 40 11.73 18.03 25.61
CA VAL A 40 12.36 17.04 24.74
C VAL A 40 12.31 17.70 23.38
N GLY A 41 13.37 18.47 23.08
CA GLY A 41 13.55 19.06 21.78
C GLY A 41 13.41 17.95 20.75
N PHE A 42 12.57 18.16 19.75
CA PHE A 42 12.48 17.24 18.63
C PHE A 42 13.88 17.17 18.01
N ASP A 43 14.52 16.01 18.13
CA ASP A 43 15.89 15.81 17.68
C ASP A 43 15.85 15.54 16.17
N PHE A 44 16.14 16.58 15.39
CA PHE A 44 16.19 16.48 13.93
C PHE A 44 17.38 15.63 13.46
N ASP A 45 18.42 15.47 14.28
CA ASP A 45 19.59 14.64 13.96
C ASP A 45 19.23 13.13 14.00
N GLU A 46 18.25 12.72 14.84
CA GLU A 46 17.74 11.34 14.85
C GLU A 46 16.97 11.01 13.55
N LEU A 47 16.29 11.99 12.95
CA LEU A 47 15.55 11.81 11.70
C LEU A 47 16.49 11.60 10.50
N GLU A 48 17.62 12.32 10.46
CA GLU A 48 18.67 12.13 9.44
C GLU A 48 19.42 10.80 9.61
N ALA A 49 19.55 10.28 10.84
CA ALA A 49 20.18 8.99 11.10
C ALA A 49 19.42 7.81 10.47
N THR A 50 18.11 7.94 10.28
CA THR A 50 17.32 7.08 9.40
C THR A 50 17.20 7.71 8.01
N SER A 51 18.31 7.76 7.26
CA SER A 51 18.25 8.22 5.88
C SER A 51 17.22 7.38 5.11
N ALA A 52 16.18 8.03 4.60
CA ALA A 52 15.13 7.39 3.83
C ALA A 52 15.69 6.59 2.62
N GLU A 53 16.86 6.99 2.14
CA GLU A 53 17.59 6.35 1.05
C GLU A 53 18.03 4.91 1.41
N ASP A 54 18.54 4.70 2.63
CA ASP A 54 18.92 3.36 3.12
C ASP A 54 17.70 2.45 3.25
N SER A 55 16.56 3.00 3.69
CA SER A 55 15.30 2.27 3.80
C SER A 55 14.79 1.81 2.43
N VAL A 56 14.81 2.69 1.43
CA VAL A 56 14.39 2.35 0.05
C VAL A 56 15.34 1.32 -0.58
N ALA A 57 16.65 1.46 -0.37
CA ALA A 57 17.63 0.49 -0.86
C ALA A 57 17.38 -0.90 -0.26
N GLN A 58 17.13 -0.98 1.05
CA GLN A 58 16.84 -2.25 1.72
C GLN A 58 15.52 -2.89 1.26
N GLN A 59 14.48 -2.09 1.03
CA GLN A 59 13.22 -2.56 0.47
C GLN A 59 13.41 -3.14 -0.93
N LYS A 60 14.20 -2.47 -1.77
CA LYS A 60 14.52 -2.95 -3.12
C LYS A 60 15.27 -4.28 -3.07
N VAL A 61 16.33 -4.39 -2.26
CA VAL A 61 17.09 -5.64 -2.13
C VAL A 61 16.19 -6.79 -1.68
N THR A 62 15.30 -6.53 -0.73
CA THR A 62 14.35 -7.54 -0.22
C THR A 62 13.37 -7.97 -1.31
N PHE A 63 12.84 -6.99 -2.07
CA PHE A 63 11.96 -7.25 -3.20
C PHE A 63 12.66 -8.06 -4.29
N ASP A 64 13.85 -7.62 -4.74
CA ASP A 64 14.62 -8.28 -5.79
C ASP A 64 15.00 -9.72 -5.38
N LYS A 65 15.33 -9.95 -4.11
CA LYS A 65 15.61 -11.30 -3.59
C LYS A 65 14.39 -12.22 -3.64
N ALA A 66 13.19 -11.69 -3.41
CA ALA A 66 11.96 -12.49 -3.46
C ALA A 66 11.46 -12.71 -4.90
N VAL A 67 11.60 -11.70 -5.76
CA VAL A 67 11.02 -11.66 -7.11
C VAL A 67 11.98 -12.25 -8.15
N GLY A 68 13.29 -12.08 -7.99
CA GLY A 68 14.32 -12.54 -8.92
C GLY A 68 14.18 -14.00 -9.34
N PRO A 69 14.12 -14.97 -8.40
CA PRO A 69 13.95 -16.39 -8.75
C PRO A 69 12.69 -16.65 -9.58
N LYS A 70 11.60 -15.92 -9.31
CA LYS A 70 10.34 -16.05 -10.07
C LYS A 70 10.43 -15.44 -11.47
N VAL A 71 11.23 -14.39 -11.65
CA VAL A 71 11.53 -13.85 -12.98
C VAL A 71 12.32 -14.85 -13.81
N ASP A 72 13.30 -15.51 -13.22
CA ASP A 72 14.11 -16.51 -13.92
C ASP A 72 13.26 -17.73 -14.33
N GLU A 73 12.40 -18.23 -13.42
CA GLU A 73 11.42 -19.28 -13.73
C GLU A 73 10.47 -18.88 -14.87
N LEU A 74 9.99 -17.62 -14.89
CA LEU A 74 9.12 -17.14 -15.98
C LEU A 74 9.86 -17.03 -17.32
N LYS A 75 11.12 -16.60 -17.34
CA LYS A 75 11.93 -16.52 -18.56
C LYS A 75 12.26 -17.90 -19.12
N GLU A 76 12.49 -18.87 -18.26
CA GLU A 76 12.68 -20.26 -18.67
C GLU A 76 11.38 -20.84 -19.26
N ARG A 77 10.23 -20.54 -18.64
CA ARG A 77 8.92 -20.98 -19.14
C ARG A 77 8.57 -20.37 -20.49
N TRP A 78 8.90 -19.11 -20.69
CA TRP A 78 8.58 -18.34 -21.88
C TRP A 78 9.87 -17.89 -22.55
N PRO A 79 10.58 -18.79 -23.26
CA PRO A 79 11.85 -18.45 -23.89
C PRO A 79 11.66 -17.42 -25.02
N VAL A 80 12.78 -16.85 -25.44
CA VAL A 80 12.84 -15.93 -26.58
C VAL A 80 12.45 -16.67 -27.86
N ASN A 81 11.54 -16.11 -28.64
CA ASN A 81 11.14 -16.63 -29.95
C ASN A 81 12.16 -16.23 -31.05
N ASP A 82 11.93 -16.68 -32.29
CA ASP A 82 12.79 -16.38 -33.44
C ASP A 82 12.93 -14.88 -33.74
N CYS A 83 11.99 -14.06 -33.26
CA CYS A 83 12.00 -12.60 -33.40
C CYS A 83 12.72 -11.87 -32.25
N GLY A 84 13.32 -12.59 -31.31
CA GLY A 84 14.00 -11.98 -30.16
C GLY A 84 13.05 -11.52 -29.05
N MET A 85 11.79 -11.99 -29.04
CA MET A 85 10.77 -11.56 -28.08
C MET A 85 10.25 -12.72 -27.23
N HIS A 86 9.91 -12.43 -25.98
CA HIS A 86 9.18 -13.36 -25.12
C HIS A 86 7.67 -13.13 -25.32
N ILE A 87 6.90 -14.17 -25.66
CA ILE A 87 5.46 -14.03 -25.91
C ILE A 87 4.68 -14.98 -24.99
N TYR A 88 3.78 -14.43 -24.19
CA TYR A 88 2.78 -15.18 -23.45
C TYR A 88 1.48 -15.24 -24.26
N THR A 89 0.89 -16.43 -24.38
CA THR A 89 -0.42 -16.62 -25.01
C THR A 89 -1.42 -17.16 -23.99
N GLU A 90 -2.53 -16.45 -23.73
CA GLU A 90 -3.63 -16.98 -22.93
C GLU A 90 -4.44 -18.01 -23.71
N ASN A 91 -5.12 -18.90 -22.99
CA ASN A 91 -6.08 -19.86 -23.55
C ASN A 91 -7.18 -19.22 -24.42
N LYS A 92 -7.45 -17.92 -24.26
CA LYS A 92 -8.44 -17.17 -25.06
C LYS A 92 -7.89 -16.64 -26.39
N GLY A 93 -6.64 -16.98 -26.73
CA GLY A 93 -5.99 -16.57 -27.98
C GLY A 93 -5.29 -15.21 -27.92
N PHE A 94 -5.21 -14.63 -26.73
CA PHE A 94 -4.58 -13.33 -26.53
C PHE A 94 -3.09 -13.46 -26.31
N GLN A 95 -2.33 -12.54 -26.90
CA GLN A 95 -0.87 -12.55 -26.84
C GLN A 95 -0.33 -11.27 -26.23
N TRP A 96 0.63 -11.41 -25.33
CA TRP A 96 1.36 -10.28 -24.75
C TRP A 96 2.85 -10.53 -24.87
N GLU A 97 3.56 -9.51 -25.34
CA GLU A 97 5.00 -9.44 -25.20
C GLU A 97 5.39 -9.35 -23.73
N LEU A 98 6.25 -10.24 -23.26
CA LEU A 98 6.78 -10.23 -21.91
C LEU A 98 8.06 -9.37 -21.88
N THR A 99 7.86 -8.08 -21.69
CA THR A 99 8.96 -7.14 -21.40
C THR A 99 9.52 -7.41 -19.99
N PRO A 100 10.73 -6.91 -19.68
CA PRO A 100 11.29 -7.02 -18.32
C PRO A 100 10.34 -6.51 -17.22
N ILE A 101 9.58 -5.45 -17.52
CA ILE A 101 8.58 -4.89 -16.59
C ILE A 101 7.45 -5.90 -16.35
N ARG A 102 6.92 -6.52 -17.40
CA ARG A 102 5.85 -7.53 -17.29
C ARG A 102 6.31 -8.77 -16.53
N PHE A 103 7.55 -9.21 -16.71
CA PHE A 103 8.13 -10.28 -15.91
C PHE A 103 8.19 -9.93 -14.42
N ASN A 104 8.69 -8.74 -14.08
CA ASN A 104 8.76 -8.30 -12.68
C ASN A 104 7.38 -8.18 -12.03
N ILE A 105 6.39 -7.63 -12.75
CA ILE A 105 5.02 -7.52 -12.26
C ILE A 105 4.42 -8.90 -12.03
N TRP A 106 4.55 -9.80 -13.02
CA TRP A 106 4.03 -11.16 -12.89
C TRP A 106 4.70 -11.89 -11.73
N ALA A 107 6.03 -11.88 -11.65
CA ALA A 107 6.79 -12.49 -10.56
C ALA A 107 6.38 -11.93 -9.19
N ALA A 108 6.19 -10.61 -9.06
CA ALA A 108 5.70 -10.00 -7.83
C ALA A 108 4.28 -10.47 -7.45
N HIS A 109 3.38 -10.59 -8.43
CA HIS A 109 2.04 -11.13 -8.20
C HIS A 109 2.06 -12.62 -7.85
N TRP A 110 3.02 -13.37 -8.38
CA TRP A 110 3.23 -14.78 -8.05
C TRP A 110 3.72 -14.94 -6.62
N VAL A 111 4.70 -14.14 -6.17
CA VAL A 111 5.15 -14.10 -4.77
C VAL A 111 4.00 -13.78 -3.81
N ARG A 112 3.07 -12.90 -4.23
CA ARG A 112 1.86 -12.55 -3.46
C ARG A 112 0.73 -13.59 -3.53
N GLY A 113 0.88 -14.66 -4.31
CA GLY A 113 -0.14 -15.70 -4.48
C GLY A 113 -1.35 -15.29 -5.33
N THR A 114 -1.23 -14.21 -6.11
CA THR A 114 -2.31 -13.69 -6.97
C THR A 114 -2.15 -14.06 -8.44
N ALA A 115 -1.00 -14.65 -8.81
CA ALA A 115 -0.71 -15.20 -10.12
C ALA A 115 0.07 -16.52 -9.99
N THR A 116 0.18 -17.28 -11.07
CA THR A 116 0.98 -18.52 -11.15
C THR A 116 1.85 -18.51 -12.39
N ILE A 117 2.75 -19.47 -12.55
CA ILE A 117 3.62 -19.57 -13.73
C ILE A 117 2.86 -19.63 -15.07
N ASP A 118 1.66 -20.24 -15.06
CA ASP A 118 0.83 -20.45 -16.25
C ASP A 118 -0.27 -19.39 -16.42
N LYS A 119 -0.53 -18.58 -15.38
CA LYS A 119 -1.61 -17.60 -15.39
C LYS A 119 -1.10 -16.22 -14.99
N ALA A 120 -1.13 -15.32 -15.97
CA ALA A 120 -0.78 -13.92 -15.77
C ALA A 120 -1.68 -13.22 -14.73
N PRO A 121 -1.18 -12.20 -14.02
CA PRO A 121 -1.96 -11.44 -13.06
C PRO A 121 -3.05 -10.60 -13.72
N ALA A 122 -4.17 -10.43 -13.03
CA ALA A 122 -5.18 -9.43 -13.36
C ALA A 122 -4.64 -8.04 -13.03
N SER A 123 -3.90 -7.44 -13.95
CA SER A 123 -3.33 -6.11 -13.81
C SER A 123 -3.47 -5.35 -15.12
N ALA A 124 -3.46 -4.02 -15.08
CA ALA A 124 -3.57 -3.18 -16.28
C ALA A 124 -2.54 -3.50 -17.38
N GLN A 125 -1.41 -4.12 -17.03
CA GLN A 125 -0.37 -4.53 -17.99
C GLN A 125 -0.73 -5.79 -18.78
N PHE A 126 -1.68 -6.57 -18.28
CA PHE A 126 -2.25 -7.78 -18.90
C PHE A 126 -3.77 -7.63 -19.11
N ASP A 127 -4.31 -6.42 -18.96
CA ASP A 127 -5.72 -6.14 -19.12
C ASP A 127 -6.04 -5.82 -20.58
N MET A 128 -7.23 -6.22 -21.02
CA MET A 128 -7.76 -5.89 -22.32
C MET A 128 -8.70 -4.72 -22.18
N LYS A 129 -8.20 -3.53 -22.50
CA LYS A 129 -9.09 -2.41 -22.74
C LYS A 129 -9.77 -2.63 -24.08
N TYR A 130 -11.00 -3.13 -24.02
CA TYR A 130 -11.97 -3.07 -25.11
C TYR A 130 -12.55 -1.67 -25.25
#